data_AF-A0A377DVB5-F1
#
_entry.id   AF-A0A377DVB5-F1
#
_cell.length_a   1.000
_cell.length_b   1.000
_cell.length_c   1.000
_cell.angle_alpha   90.00
_cell.angle_beta   90.00
_cell.angle_gamma   90.00
#
_symmetry.space_group_name_H-M   'P 1'
#
loop_
_entity.id
_entity.type
_entity.pdbx_description
1 polymer ?
#
loop_
_entity_poly.entity_id
_entity_poly.type
_entity_poly.pdbx_seq_one_letter_code
_entity_poly.pdbx_strand_id
1 'polypeptide(L)'
;MELVRLPDAEGRIAAEGALPYPPGVLCVVPGEIWGGAVLRYFSALEEGINLLPGFAPELQGVYIEEHDGRKQVWCYVIKPRDAQSTLLKGEKL
;
A
#
# COMPACT_ATOMS: atom_id res chain seq x y z
N MET A 1 -9.04 -5.75 -5.61
CA MET A 1 -7.88 -5.00 -5.10
C MET A 1 -7.56 -3.88 -6.08
N GLU A 2 -6.93 -2.81 -5.61
CA GLU A 2 -6.41 -1.72 -6.43
C GLU A 2 -5.03 -1.31 -5.92
N LEU A 3 -4.16 -0.89 -6.83
CA LEU A 3 -2.82 -0.39 -6.50
C LEU A 3 -2.90 1.11 -6.31
N VAL A 4 -2.46 1.61 -5.16
CA VAL A 4 -2.46 3.04 -4.84
C VAL A 4 -1.11 3.48 -4.30
N ARG A 5 -0.82 4.78 -4.40
CA ARG A 5 0.35 5.36 -3.75
C ARG A 5 0.20 5.23 -2.24
N LEU A 6 1.32 5.04 -1.55
CA LEU A 6 1.34 4.88 -0.11
C LEU A 6 0.59 6.00 0.65
N PRO A 7 0.73 7.30 0.30
CA PRO A 7 -0.06 8.36 0.96
C PRO A 7 -1.57 8.24 0.74
N ASP A 8 -2.00 7.68 -0.39
CA ASP A 8 -3.41 7.47 -0.71
C ASP A 8 -3.98 6.19 -0.05
N ALA A 9 -3.13 5.42 0.64
CA ALA A 9 -3.52 4.21 1.35
C ALA A 9 -4.08 4.48 2.75
N GLU A 10 -3.92 5.68 3.31
CA GLU A 10 -4.39 5.98 4.67
C GLU A 10 -5.88 5.68 4.86
N GLY A 11 -6.23 4.93 5.91
CA GLY A 11 -7.60 4.52 6.19
C GLY A 11 -8.11 3.38 5.30
N ARG A 12 -7.28 2.83 4.41
CA ARG A 12 -7.65 1.74 3.49
C ARG A 12 -7.16 0.39 4.00
N ILE A 13 -7.89 -0.67 3.65
CA ILE A 13 -7.56 -2.04 4.05
C ILE A 13 -6.44 -2.58 3.16
N ALA A 14 -5.33 -3.00 3.77
CA ALA A 14 -4.22 -3.65 3.09
C ALA A 14 -4.66 -4.99 2.47
N ALA A 15 -4.34 -5.17 1.19
CA ALA A 15 -4.59 -6.43 0.50
C ALA A 15 -3.48 -7.47 0.76
N GLU A 16 -2.27 -6.98 1.06
CA GLU A 16 -1.06 -7.76 1.25
C GLU A 16 -0.37 -7.35 2.55
N GLY A 17 0.50 -8.23 3.05
CA GLY A 17 1.34 -7.91 4.19
C GLY A 17 2.56 -7.11 3.75
N ALA A 18 2.87 -6.03 4.45
CA ALA A 18 4.00 -5.15 4.13
C ALA A 18 5.16 -5.40 5.10
N LEU A 19 6.31 -5.77 4.54
CA LEU A 19 7.52 -6.12 5.29
C LEU A 19 8.70 -5.25 4.82
N PRO A 20 9.21 -4.35 5.68
CA PRO A 20 10.44 -3.63 5.42
C PRO A 20 11.65 -4.32 6.10
N TYR A 21 12.84 -4.23 5.49
CA TYR A 21 14.10 -4.62 6.10
C TYR A 21 15.09 -3.44 6.21
N PRO A 22 15.63 -3.16 7.41
CA PRO A 22 15.26 -3.75 8.72
C PRO A 22 13.82 -3.34 9.13
N PRO A 23 13.16 -3.99 10.11
CA PRO A 23 13.60 -5.16 10.89
C PRO A 23 13.44 -6.52 10.19
N GLY A 24 12.72 -6.61 9.07
CA GLY A 24 12.41 -7.89 8.42
C GLY A 24 11.21 -8.62 9.01
N VAL A 25 10.27 -7.88 9.60
CA VAL A 25 8.99 -8.41 10.10
C VAL A 25 7.83 -7.66 9.47
N LEU A 26 6.66 -8.31 9.38
CA LEU A 26 5.45 -7.65 8.89
C LEU A 26 5.09 -6.47 9.79
N CYS A 27 4.98 -5.29 9.19
CA CYS A 27 4.49 -4.09 9.87
C CYS A 27 3.01 -3.84 9.60
N VAL A 28 2.47 -4.35 8.49
CA VAL A 28 1.03 -4.47 8.21
C VAL A 28 0.75 -5.91 7.78
N VAL A 29 -0.35 -6.50 8.24
CA VAL A 29 -0.83 -7.79 7.72
C VAL A 29 -2.08 -7.59 6.84
N PRO A 30 -2.37 -8.53 5.90
CA PRO A 30 -3.57 -8.44 5.07
C PRO A 30 -4.84 -8.29 5.92
N GLY A 31 -5.71 -7.36 5.56
CA GLY A 31 -6.95 -7.06 6.30
C GLY A 31 -6.81 -5.95 7.35
N GLU A 32 -5.60 -5.54 7.72
CA GLU A 32 -5.39 -4.34 8.55
C GLU A 32 -5.57 -3.05 7.76
N ILE A 33 -5.74 -1.95 8.47
CA ILE A 33 -5.88 -0.62 7.89
C ILE A 33 -4.51 0.05 7.85
N TRP A 34 -4.12 0.56 6.68
CA TRP A 34 -2.96 1.42 6.52
C TRP A 34 -3.16 2.72 7.31
N GLY A 35 -2.20 3.06 8.16
CA GLY A 35 -2.23 4.33 8.89
C GLY A 35 -1.18 4.42 9.99
N GLY A 36 -1.26 5.50 10.76
CA GLY A 36 -0.50 5.67 12.00
C GLY A 36 1.02 5.53 11.82
N ALA A 37 1.64 4.76 12.71
CA ALA A 37 3.09 4.60 12.73
C ALA A 37 3.62 3.85 11.50
N VAL A 38 2.87 2.87 11.00
CA VAL A 38 3.33 2.04 9.87
C VAL A 38 3.35 2.85 8.58
N LEU A 39 2.29 3.61 8.32
CA LEU A 39 2.25 4.50 7.16
C LEU A 39 3.43 5.48 7.17
N ARG A 40 3.65 6.18 8.31
CA ARG A 40 4.78 7.11 8.46
C ARG A 40 6.14 6.43 8.28
N TYR A 41 6.27 5.18 8.74
CA TYR A 41 7.51 4.44 8.62
C TYR A 41 7.84 4.16 7.15
N PHE A 42 6.89 3.63 6.38
CA PHE A 42 7.10 3.40 4.95
C PHE A 42 7.30 4.71 4.17
N SER A 43 6.64 5.81 4.57
CA SER A 43 6.89 7.13 3.96
C SER A 43 8.33 7.61 4.20
N ALA A 44 8.87 7.39 5.41
CA ALA A 44 10.27 7.72 5.70
C ALA A 44 11.25 6.86 4.89
N LEU A 45 10.92 5.58 4.64
CA LEU A 45 11.72 4.71 3.78
C LEU A 45 11.69 5.17 2.31
N GLU A 46 10.51 5.57 1.81
CA GLU A 46 10.37 6.19 0.47
C GLU A 46 11.24 7.44 0.34
N GLU A 47 11.19 8.35 1.32
CA GLU A 47 12.02 9.54 1.31
C GLU A 47 13.52 9.19 1.35
N GLY A 48 13.91 8.24 2.21
CA GLY A 48 15.28 7.75 2.30
C GLY A 48 15.80 7.16 0.99
N ILE A 49 14.97 6.42 0.25
CA ILE A 49 15.31 5.89 -1.08
C ILE A 49 15.66 7.00 -2.07
N ASN A 50 14.91 8.11 -2.03
CA ASN A 50 15.13 9.25 -2.92
C ASN A 50 16.34 10.09 -2.51
N LEU A 51 16.60 10.22 -1.21
CA LEU A 51 17.73 10.99 -0.69
C LEU A 51 19.07 10.26 -0.83
N LEU A 52 19.07 8.93 -0.78
CA LEU A 52 20.26 8.11 -0.80
C LEU A 52 20.20 7.04 -1.91
N PRO A 53 20.36 7.44 -3.19
CA PRO A 53 20.40 6.49 -4.30
C PRO A 53 21.48 5.43 -4.09
N GLY A 54 21.10 4.15 -4.20
CA GLY A 54 21.98 3.00 -3.94
C GLY A 54 21.88 2.41 -2.52
N PHE A 55 21.14 3.05 -1.61
CA PHE A 55 20.91 2.59 -0.23
C PHE A 55 19.43 2.26 0.04
N ALA A 56 18.70 1.85 -1.00
CA ALA A 56 17.30 1.49 -0.85
C ALA A 56 17.16 0.25 0.08
N PRO A 57 16.31 0.31 1.12
CA PRO A 57 15.98 -0.85 1.94
C PRO A 57 15.23 -1.90 1.12
N GLU A 58 15.25 -3.15 1.57
CA GLU A 58 14.43 -4.19 0.97
C GLU A 58 12.99 -4.03 1.47
N LEU A 59 12.05 -3.91 0.54
CA LEU A 59 10.62 -3.79 0.83
C LEU A 59 9.86 -4.90 0.11
N GLN A 60 9.02 -5.63 0.84
CA GLN A 60 8.15 -6.69 0.32
C GLN A 60 6.68 -6.36 0.60
N GLY A 61 5.78 -6.74 -0.31
CA GLY A 61 4.34 -6.42 -0.25
C GLY A 61 4.00 -4.97 -0.60
N VAL A 62 5.00 -4.18 -1.00
CA VAL A 62 4.87 -2.85 -1.60
C VAL A 62 5.75 -2.77 -2.84
N TYR A 63 5.44 -1.84 -3.73
CA TYR A 63 6.01 -1.74 -5.06
C TYR A 63 6.61 -0.36 -5.25
N ILE A 64 7.84 -0.30 -5.74
CA ILE A 64 8.51 0.98 -6.00
C ILE A 64 8.37 1.26 -7.49
N GLU A 65 7.71 2.37 -7.82
CA GLU A 65 7.62 2.88 -9.19
C GLU A 65 8.32 4.23 -9.30
N GLU A 66 8.91 4.51 -10.45
CA GLU A 66 9.55 5.81 -10.71
C GLU A 66 8.59 6.70 -11.51
N HIS A 67 8.27 7.86 -10.94
CA HIS A 67 7.42 8.88 -11.55
C HIS A 67 8.10 10.24 -11.40
N ASP A 68 8.28 10.95 -12.52
CA ASP A 68 8.95 12.26 -12.57
C ASP A 68 10.35 12.29 -11.93
N GLY A 69 11.12 11.22 -12.10
CA GLY A 69 12.47 11.07 -11.55
C GLY A 69 12.51 10.86 -10.02
N ARG A 70 11.36 10.56 -9.40
CA ARG A 70 11.26 10.19 -7.99
C ARG A 70 10.70 8.80 -7.84
N LYS A 71 11.26 8.04 -6.89
CA LYS A 71 10.77 6.71 -6.52
C LYS A 71 9.60 6.85 -5.55
N GLN A 72 8.47 6.27 -5.89
CA GLN A 72 7.24 6.28 -5.09
C GLN A 72 6.91 4.84 -4.67
N VAL A 73 6.47 4.67 -3.44
CA VAL A 73 6.00 3.40 -2.89
C VAL A 73 4.50 3.29 -3.13
N TRP A 74 4.09 2.14 -3.66
CA TRP A 74 2.72 1.77 -3.98
C TRP A 74 2.35 0.50 -3.22
N CYS A 75 1.09 0.34 -2.87
CA CYS A 75 0.60 -0.85 -2.16
C CYS A 75 -0.78 -1.25 -2.66
N TYR A 76 -1.07 -2.55 -2.64
CA TYR A 76 -2.42 -3.02 -2.93
C TYR A 76 -3.33 -2.85 -1.71
N VAL A 77 -4.52 -2.35 -2.00
CA VAL A 77 -5.60 -2.19 -1.03
C VAL A 77 -6.87 -2.86 -1.51
N ILE A 78 -7.74 -3.24 -0.58
CA ILE A 78 -9.04 -3.81 -0.90
C ILE A 78 -9.92 -2.71 -1.49
N LYS A 79 -10.53 -3.01 -2.65
CA LYS A 79 -11.53 -2.14 -3.26
C LYS A 79 -12.76 -2.11 -2.35
N PRO A 80 -13.32 -0.93 -2.03
CA PRO A 80 -14.65 -0.86 -1.43
C PRO A 80 -15.61 -1.70 -2.27
N ARG A 81 -16.48 -2.46 -1.62
CA ARG A 81 -17.51 -3.21 -2.34
C ARG A 81 -18.45 -2.18 -2.95
N ASP A 82 -18.54 -2.14 -4.28
CA ASP A 82 -19.51 -1.28 -4.95
C ASP A 82 -20.91 -1.64 -4.43
N ALA A 83 -21.55 -0.72 -3.72
CA ALA A 83 -22.91 -0.88 -3.22
C ALA A 83 -23.92 -1.12 -4.37
N GLN A 84 -23.53 -0.91 -5.63
CA GLN A 84 -24.36 -1.12 -6.80
C GLN A 84 -24.35 -2.56 -7.36
N SER A 85 -23.36 -3.40 -7.03
CA SER A 85 -23.31 -4.77 -7.58
C SER A 85 -24.41 -5.68 -7.01
N THR A 86 -25.03 -5.31 -5.89
CA THR A 86 -26.11 -6.09 -5.24
C THR A 86 -27.51 -5.73 -5.73
N LEU A 87 -27.69 -4.61 -6.46
CA LEU A 87 -29.00 -4.13 -6.92
C LEU A 87 -29.41 -4.68 -8.29
N LEU A 88 -28.49 -5.30 -9.05
CA LEU A 88 -28.75 -5.77 -10.43
C LEU A 88 -29.02 -7.29 -10.54
N LYS A 89 -29.16 -7.99 -9.41
CA LYS A 89 -29.47 -9.44 -9.38
C LYS A 89 -30.86 -9.77 -8.83
N GLY A 90 -31.72 -8.77 -8.69
CA GLY A 90 -33.15 -8.96 -8.47
C GLY A 90 -33.92 -8.74 -9.77
N GLU A 91 -34.82 -9.67 -10.08
CA GLU A 91 -35.92 -9.54 -11.05
C GLU A 91 -35.62 -9.88 -12.53
N LYS A 92 -35.73 -11.18 -12.83
CA LYS A 92 -36.65 -11.65 -13.88
C LYS A 92 -37.34 -12.93 -13.39
N LEU A 93 -38.57 -12.78 -12.90
CA LEU A 93 -39.62 -13.80 -12.93
C LEU A 93 -40.49 -13.52 -14.16
#